data_AF-A0A7J5GP47-F1
#
_entry.id   AF-A0A7J5GP47-F1
#
_cell.length_a   1.000
_cell.length_b   1.000
_cell.length_c   1.000
_cell.angle_alpha   90.00
_cell.angle_beta   90.00
_cell.angle_gamma   90.00
#
_symmetry.space_group_name_H-M   'P 1'
#
loop_
_entity.id
_entity.type
_entity.pdbx_description
1 polymer ?
#
loop_
_entity_poly.entity_id
_entity_poly.type
_entity_poly.pdbx_seq_one_letter_code
_entity_poly.pdbx_strand_id
1 'polypeptide(L)' 'EYSYRATFRTETLTQILDYLAKSANLKWKILTPEQREDDAFTKTKIIVDLY' A
#
# COMPACT_ATOMS: atom_id res chain seq x y z
N GLU A 1 -12.52 -9.30 13.86
CA GLU A 1 -12.47 -8.43 12.67
C GLU A 1 -11.78 -7.13 13.07
N TYR A 2 -10.61 -6.82 12.50
CA TYR A 2 -9.89 -5.59 12.82
C TYR A 2 -10.12 -4.58 11.70
N SER A 3 -10.92 -3.56 11.98
CA SER A 3 -11.24 -2.48 11.03
C SER A 3 -10.50 -1.22 11.44
N TYR A 4 -9.48 -0.84 10.68
CA TYR A 4 -8.75 0.41 10.88
C TYR A 4 -9.25 1.48 9.91
N ARG A 5 -9.61 2.65 10.45
CA ARG A 5 -10.14 3.77 9.66
C ARG A 5 -9.35 5.02 9.99
N ALA A 6 -8.72 5.61 8.97
CA ALA A 6 -8.02 6.88 9.09
C ALA A 6 -8.39 7.78 7.90
N THR A 7 -8.39 9.09 8.15
CA THR A 7 -8.70 10.11 7.15
C THR A 7 -7.40 10.79 6.75
N PHE A 8 -7.07 10.70 5.47
CA PHE A 8 -5.86 11.31 4.89
C PHE A 8 -6.27 12.47 3.98
N ARG A 9 -5.51 13.57 3.99
CA ARG A 9 -5.87 14.79 3.24
C ARG A 9 -5.01 14.97 1.99
N THR A 10 -3.70 14.81 2.15
CA THR A 10 -2.69 15.08 1.10
C THR A 10 -1.65 13.97 1.00
N GLU A 11 -1.83 12.91 1.76
CA GLU A 11 -0.82 11.87 1.95
C GLU A 11 -0.86 10.90 0.77
N THR A 12 0.33 10.51 0.32
CA THR A 12 0.47 9.50 -0.74
C THR A 12 0.18 8.10 -0.20
N LEU A 13 -0.20 7.17 -1.07
CA LEU A 13 -0.55 5.79 -0.69
C LEU A 13 0.56 5.11 0.14
N THR A 14 1.83 5.39 -0.15
CA THR A 14 2.98 4.92 0.62
C THR A 14 3.06 5.54 2.01
N GLN A 15 2.76 6.83 2.15
CA GLN A 15 2.68 7.47 3.47
C GLN A 15 1.51 6.95 4.30
N ILE A 16 0.36 6.71 3.68
CA ILE A 16 -0.79 6.08 4.34
C ILE A 16 -0.39 4.73 4.95
N LEU A 17 0.31 3.91 4.16
CA LEU A 17 0.78 2.60 4.61
C LEU A 17 1.88 2.69 5.67
N ASP A 18 2.78 3.69 5.59
CA ASP A 18 3.76 3.96 6.64
C ASP A 18 3.10 4.36 7.96
N TYR A 19 2.07 5.21 7.92
CA TYR A 19 1.31 5.58 9.11
C TYR A 19 0.53 4.41 9.70
N LEU A 20 -0.02 3.55 8.84
CA LEU A 20 -0.64 2.29 9.25
C LEU A 20 0.39 1.36 9.92
N ALA A 21 1.58 1.22 9.35
CA ALA A 21 2.67 0.40 9.91
C ALA A 21 3.23 0.95 11.23
N LYS A 22 3.11 2.26 11.48
CA LYS A 22 3.47 2.87 12.77
C LYS A 22 2.45 2.61 13.87
N SER A 23 1.17 2.50 13.50
CA SER A 23 0.07 2.35 14.45
C SER A 23 -0.37 0.90 14.65
N ALA A 24 -0.12 0.03 13.66
CA ALA A 24 -0.45 -1.37 13.65
C ALA A 24 0.78 -2.18 13.24
N ASN A 25 0.88 -3.43 13.70
CA ASN A 25 1.96 -4.34 13.36
C ASN A 25 1.80 -4.86 11.92
N LEU A 26 1.86 -3.93 10.97
CA LEU A 26 1.58 -4.10 9.56
C LEU A 26 2.90 -3.95 8.79
N LYS A 27 3.22 -4.94 7.97
CA LYS A 27 4.28 -4.85 6.96
C LYS A 27 3.64 -4.69 5.60
N TRP A 28 4.10 -3.72 4.82
CA TRP A 28 3.63 -3.54 3.46
C TRP A 28 4.80 -3.48 2.50
N LYS A 29 4.55 -3.92 1.26
CA LYS A 29 5.53 -3.84 0.16
C LYS A 29 4.84 -3.43 -1.13
N ILE A 30 5.50 -2.55 -1.87
CA ILE A 30 5.13 -2.21 -3.23
C ILE A 30 5.76 -3.27 -4.13
N LEU A 31 4.95 -3.94 -4.92
CA LEU A 31 5.47 -4.71 -6.04
C LEU A 31 5.63 -3.74 -7.20
N THR A 32 6.87 -3.50 -7.59
CA THR A 32 7.19 -2.70 -8.78
C THR A 32 6.44 -3.32 -9.95
N PRO A 33 5.63 -2.54 -10.68
CA PRO A 33 4.97 -3.06 -11.87
C PRO A 33 6.04 -3.46 -12.87
N GLU A 34 6.19 -4.75 -13.12
CA GLU A 34 6.93 -5.21 -14.28
C GLU A 34 6.17 -4.72 -15.51
N GLN A 35 6.78 -3.77 -16.21
CA GLN A 35 6.28 -3.20 -17.45
C GLN A 35 6.22 -4.35 -18.46
N ARG A 36 5.03 -4.86 -18.73
CA ARG A 36 4.83 -5.81 -19.83
C ARG A 36 4.89 -5.04 -21.15
N GLU A 37 5.41 -5.68 -22.19
CA GLU A 37 5.64 -5.10 -23.53
C GLU A 37 4.38 -4.55 -24.23
N ASP A 38 3.21 -4.90 -23.73
CA ASP A 38 1.93 -4.35 -24.18
C ASP A 38 1.59 -3.17 -23.26
N ASP A 39 1.42 -1.98 -23.82
CA ASP A 39 1.30 -0.62 -23.24
C ASP A 39 0.23 -0.43 -22.12
N ALA A 40 -0.30 -1.51 -21.56
CA ALA A 40 -1.16 -1.53 -20.39
C ALA A 40 -0.32 -1.38 -19.11
N PHE A 41 -0.20 -0.13 -18.62
CA PHE A 41 0.33 0.20 -17.30
C PHE A 41 -0.11 -0.84 -16.25
N THR A 42 0.83 -1.68 -15.83
CA THR A 42 0.61 -2.71 -14.83
C THR A 42 0.25 -1.99 -13.54
N LYS A 43 -0.99 -2.14 -13.07
CA LYS A 43 -1.46 -1.51 -11.82
C LYS A 43 -0.47 -1.84 -10.69
N THR A 44 0.01 -0.81 -10.00
CA THR A 44 0.89 -0.97 -8.84
C THR A 44 0.20 -1.84 -7.80
N LYS A 45 0.75 -3.04 -7.56
CA LYS A 45 0.22 -3.96 -6.55
C LYS A 45 0.91 -3.67 -5.23
N ILE A 46 0.10 -3.56 -4.17
CA ILE A 46 0.59 -3.41 -2.81
C ILE A 46 0.15 -4.62 -2.03
N ILE A 47 1.12 -5.33 -1.44
CA ILE A 47 0.85 -6.44 -0.54
C ILE A 47 0.96 -5.90 0.88
N VAL A 48 -0.08 -6.14 1.66
CA VAL A 48 -0.17 -5.76 3.08
C VAL A 48 -0.25 -7.05 3.89
N ASP A 49 0.67 -7.20 4.83
CA ASP A 49 0.83 -8.36 5.70
C ASP A 49 0.61 -7.89 7.15
N LEU A 50 -0.32 -8.53 7.85
CA LEU A 50 -0.72 -8.20 9.23
C LEU A 50 -0.21 -9.31 10.15
N TYR A 51 0.60 -8.95 11.15
CA TYR A 51 1.19 -9.88 12.12
C TYR A 51 0.53 -9.79 13.50
#